data_AF-A0A7R9CBJ6-F1
#
_entry.id   AF-A0A7R9CBJ6-F1
#
_cell.length_a   1.000
_cell.length_b   1.000
_cell.length_c   1.000
_cell.angle_alpha   90.00
_cell.angle_beta   90.00
_cell.angle_gamma   90.00
#
_symmetry.space_group_name_H-M   'P 1'
#
loop_
_entity.id
_entity.type
_entity.pdbx_description
1 polymer ?
#
loop_
_entity_poly.entity_id
_entity_poly.type
_entity_poly.pdbx_seq_one_letter_code
_entity_poly.pdbx_strand_id
1 'polypeptide(L)'
;MAVTVGPSGKQLDFSYQARNTLAMLNELGRLLINVCNIVPAGIVCFFPSYEYEKLVFQHLERSGVIAKVALKKKIFREPKKASNVDEVLSEYSTTINGSKCTQDKNSCNGALLFSVVGGKLSEGLNFSDDLGRCVILVGLPYPNMKSPELQEKINYLNTKKPGSGKLHYENLCMKAVNQSIGRAVRHKDDYSTVLLLDQRYSQPHIQAALPSWIRPSVQTQVKFGPMLGQLVKRGVALGGGGGAGDVPLPITKTCHTHFHSRDGAENKRRVTGLYVNRVTAPWRMAELSAEHGWGRSLPPFTTISQYYTPPRTGPSR
;
A
#
# COMPACT_ATOMS: atom_id res chain seq x y z
N MET A 1 7.71 -7.47 3.55
CA MET A 1 8.05 -8.40 4.64
C MET A 1 6.85 -8.53 5.56
N ALA A 2 6.41 -9.74 5.87
CA ALA A 2 5.44 -10.00 6.92
C ALA A 2 6.17 -10.17 8.25
N VAL A 3 5.95 -9.27 9.21
CA VAL A 3 6.64 -9.23 10.49
C VAL A 3 5.70 -9.77 11.55
N THR A 4 6.03 -10.95 12.09
CA THR A 4 5.15 -11.69 13.01
C THR A 4 5.55 -11.56 14.47
N VAL A 5 6.78 -11.08 14.74
CA VAL A 5 7.38 -10.99 16.07
C VAL A 5 8.07 -9.63 16.23
N GLY A 6 7.85 -8.99 17.38
CA GLY A 6 8.40 -7.68 17.72
C GLY A 6 9.81 -7.75 18.34
N PRO A 7 10.42 -6.59 18.62
CA PRO A 7 11.78 -6.50 19.15
C PRO A 7 12.05 -7.28 20.45
N SER A 8 11.05 -7.46 21.32
CA SER A 8 11.24 -8.24 22.56
C SER A 8 10.95 -9.74 22.39
N GLY A 9 10.71 -10.22 21.17
CA GLY A 9 10.36 -11.61 20.89
C GLY A 9 8.87 -11.93 21.08
N LYS A 10 8.04 -10.95 21.42
CA LYS A 10 6.58 -11.12 21.51
C LYS A 10 5.95 -11.21 20.14
N GLN A 11 4.98 -12.10 19.98
CA GLN A 11 4.20 -12.20 18.76
C GLN A 11 3.37 -10.92 18.56
N LEU A 12 3.39 -10.37 17.34
CA LEU A 12 2.65 -9.18 16.98
C LEU A 12 1.21 -9.56 16.63
N ASP A 13 0.29 -9.34 17.57
CA ASP A 13 -1.14 -9.47 17.35
C ASP A 13 -1.83 -8.11 17.47
N PHE A 14 -2.22 -7.55 16.33
CA PHE A 14 -2.99 -6.31 16.27
C PHE A 14 -4.47 -6.59 15.95
N SER A 15 -4.99 -7.74 16.37
CA SER A 15 -6.42 -8.00 16.44
C SER A 15 -7.12 -6.99 17.35
N TYR A 16 -8.43 -6.81 17.17
CA TYR A 16 -9.22 -5.88 18.00
C TYR A 16 -9.07 -6.15 19.51
N GLN A 17 -8.91 -7.42 19.89
CA GLN A 17 -8.79 -7.85 21.28
C GLN A 17 -7.41 -7.55 21.88
N ALA A 18 -6.34 -7.71 21.12
CA ALA A 18 -4.97 -7.59 21.62
C ALA A 18 -4.31 -6.23 21.38
N ARG A 19 -4.74 -5.48 20.35
CA ARG A 19 -4.05 -4.26 19.87
C ARG A 19 -3.91 -3.14 20.91
N ASN A 20 -4.85 -3.07 21.86
CA ASN A 20 -4.85 -2.04 22.91
C ASN A 20 -4.01 -2.44 24.14
N THR A 21 -3.46 -3.66 24.17
CA THR A 21 -2.63 -4.10 25.30
C THR A 21 -1.32 -3.31 25.35
N LEU A 22 -0.84 -3.01 26.55
CA LEU A 22 0.46 -2.35 26.74
C LEU A 22 1.60 -3.11 26.09
N ALA A 23 1.51 -4.45 26.03
CA ALA A 23 2.49 -5.27 25.35
C ALA A 23 2.60 -4.90 23.86
N MET A 24 1.48 -4.83 23.13
CA MET A 24 1.48 -4.52 21.70
C MET A 24 1.86 -3.08 21.40
N LEU A 25 1.39 -2.13 22.21
CA LEU A 25 1.75 -0.72 22.07
C LEU A 25 3.25 -0.50 22.29
N ASN A 26 3.84 -1.17 23.28
CA ASN A 26 5.28 -1.11 23.54
C ASN A 26 6.10 -1.80 22.43
N GLU A 27 5.65 -2.94 21.89
CA GLU A 27 6.32 -3.59 20.77
C GLU A 27 6.32 -2.70 19.52
N LEU A 28 5.18 -2.06 19.21
CA LEU A 28 5.09 -1.12 18.10
C LEU A 28 6.04 0.08 18.29
N GLY A 29 6.07 0.66 19.49
CA GLY A 29 6.98 1.77 19.80
C GLY A 29 8.46 1.39 19.62
N ARG A 30 8.87 0.22 20.13
CA ARG A 30 10.23 -0.30 19.94
C ARG A 30 10.55 -0.53 18.46
N LEU A 31 9.60 -1.09 17.71
CA LEU A 31 9.76 -1.31 16.28
C LEU A 31 9.95 0.01 15.53
N LEU A 32 9.11 1.01 15.81
CA LEU A 32 9.19 2.32 15.17
C LEU A 32 10.54 3.00 15.42
N ILE A 33 11.08 2.95 16.65
CA ILE A 33 12.43 3.48 16.94
C ILE A 33 13.48 2.80 16.07
N ASN A 34 13.49 1.46 16.02
CA ASN A 34 14.48 0.72 15.24
C ASN A 34 14.38 1.02 13.75
N VAL A 35 13.16 1.05 13.21
CA VAL A 35 12.93 1.33 11.78
C VAL A 35 13.29 2.78 11.43
N CYS A 36 12.92 3.76 12.26
CA CYS A 36 13.24 5.18 12.03
C CYS A 36 14.74 5.49 12.08
N ASN A 37 15.50 4.72 12.87
CA ASN A 37 16.96 4.86 12.92
C ASN A 37 17.66 4.36 11.66
N ILE A 38 17.05 3.42 10.93
CA ILE A 38 17.68 2.73 9.79
C ILE A 38 17.17 3.24 8.44
N VAL A 39 15.87 3.48 8.31
CA VAL A 39 15.28 3.84 7.03
C VAL A 39 15.51 5.33 6.77
N PRO A 40 16.17 5.73 5.67
CA PRO A 40 16.30 7.13 5.30
C PRO A 40 14.99 7.71 4.74
N ALA A 41 14.92 9.03 4.61
CA ALA A 41 13.82 9.75 3.98
C ALA A 41 12.44 9.45 4.63
N GLY A 42 11.40 9.23 3.82
CA GLY A 42 10.01 9.09 4.24
C GLY A 42 9.60 7.69 4.68
N ILE A 43 8.93 7.63 5.82
CA ILE A 43 8.27 6.43 6.34
C ILE A 43 6.78 6.75 6.50
N VAL A 44 5.91 5.91 5.95
CA VAL A 44 4.45 6.04 6.13
C VAL A 44 3.94 4.86 6.95
N CYS A 45 3.37 5.15 8.12
CA CYS A 45 2.80 4.15 9.02
C CYS A 45 1.27 4.22 9.00
N PHE A 46 0.65 3.22 8.40
CA PHE A 46 -0.79 3.08 8.26
C PHE A 46 -1.40 2.34 9.46
N PHE A 47 -2.43 2.96 10.03
CA PHE A 47 -3.25 2.41 11.10
C PHE A 47 -4.66 2.05 10.59
N PRO A 48 -5.35 1.08 11.21
CA PRO A 48 -6.68 0.65 10.80
C PRO A 48 -7.79 1.68 11.07
N SER A 49 -7.58 2.66 11.97
CA SER A 49 -8.56 3.72 12.24
C SER A 49 -7.90 4.94 12.88
N TYR A 50 -8.54 6.11 12.76
CA TYR A 50 -8.11 7.34 13.45
C TYR A 50 -8.13 7.22 14.98
N GLU A 51 -9.07 6.44 15.52
CA GLU A 51 -9.15 6.22 16.96
C GLU A 51 -7.95 5.41 17.47
N TYR A 52 -7.57 4.36 16.73
CA TYR A 52 -6.42 3.55 17.10
C TYR A 52 -5.10 4.31 16.88
N GLU A 53 -4.97 5.08 15.79
CA GLU A 53 -3.82 5.98 15.59
C GLU A 53 -3.67 6.97 16.76
N LYS A 54 -4.77 7.60 17.20
CA LYS A 54 -4.76 8.53 18.32
C LYS A 54 -4.31 7.86 19.62
N LEU A 55 -4.85 6.67 19.90
CA LEU A 55 -4.49 5.88 21.08
C LEU A 55 -3.00 5.53 21.06
N VAL A 56 -2.49 5.04 19.94
CA VAL A 56 -1.07 4.71 19.76
C VAL A 56 -0.21 5.95 19.96
N PHE A 57 -0.51 7.05 19.27
CA PHE A 57 0.27 8.29 19.37
C PHE A 57 0.37 8.78 20.82
N GLN A 58 -0.75 8.81 21.55
CA GLN A 58 -0.76 9.21 22.96
C GLN A 58 0.08 8.30 23.85
N HIS A 59 0.06 6.99 23.60
CA HIS A 59 0.92 6.04 24.32
C HIS A 59 2.40 6.27 24.00
N LEU A 60 2.74 6.47 22.73
CA LEU A 60 4.12 6.73 22.29
C LEU A 60 4.67 8.05 22.85
N GLU A 61 3.82 9.06 23.00
CA GLU A 61 4.17 10.34 23.60
C GLU A 61 4.46 10.17 25.10
N ARG A 62 3.53 9.56 25.85
CA ARG A 62 3.68 9.30 27.29
C ARG A 62 4.87 8.41 27.63
N SER A 63 5.20 7.45 26.77
CA SER A 63 6.34 6.54 26.95
C SER A 63 7.68 7.12 26.47
N GLY A 64 7.70 8.35 25.94
CA GLY A 64 8.90 9.01 25.43
C GLY A 64 9.42 8.45 24.09
N VAL A 65 8.66 7.58 23.43
CA VAL A 65 9.01 7.03 22.12
C VAL A 65 8.99 8.13 21.04
N ILE A 66 8.01 9.03 21.08
CA ILE A 66 7.92 10.17 20.15
C ILE A 66 9.20 11.02 20.23
N ALA A 67 9.66 11.33 21.44
CA ALA A 67 10.90 12.09 21.63
C ALA A 67 12.12 11.36 21.06
N LYS A 68 12.21 10.03 21.25
CA LYS A 68 13.31 9.22 20.68
C LYS A 68 13.27 9.18 19.15
N VAL A 69 12.09 9.05 18.56
CA VAL A 69 11.91 9.08 17.10
C VAL A 69 12.23 10.47 16.54
N ALA A 70 11.85 11.54 17.26
CA ALA A 70 12.10 12.92 16.86
C ALA A 70 13.58 13.27 16.73
N LEU A 71 14.49 12.52 17.38
CA LEU A 71 15.94 12.65 17.19
C LEU A 71 16.39 12.33 15.77
N LYS A 72 15.62 11.54 15.01
CA LYS A 72 15.93 11.13 13.64
C LYS A 72 14.89 11.54 12.61
N LYS A 73 13.61 11.62 12.98
CA LYS A 73 12.51 11.87 12.03
C LYS A 73 11.59 12.98 12.54
N LYS A 74 11.25 13.94 11.68
CA LYS A 74 10.08 14.81 11.97
C LYS A 74 8.81 13.97 11.85
N ILE A 75 7.93 14.08 12.84
CA ILE A 75 6.72 13.27 12.92
C ILE A 75 5.54 14.10 12.43
N PHE A 76 4.77 13.53 11.52
CA PHE A 76 3.55 14.09 10.96
C PHE A 76 2.38 13.15 11.24
N ARG A 77 1.19 13.73 11.33
CA ARG A 77 -0.04 12.98 11.54
C ARG A 77 -1.07 13.41 10.53
N GLU A 78 -1.88 12.47 10.10
CA GLU A 78 -2.99 12.73 9.21
C GLU A 78 -4.01 13.69 9.83
N PRO A 79 -4.31 14.83 9.18
CA PRO A 79 -5.29 15.77 9.70
C PRO A 79 -6.71 15.22 9.54
N LYS A 80 -7.57 15.52 10.52
CA LYS A 80 -8.99 15.18 10.43
C LYS A 80 -9.74 16.02 9.40
N LYS A 81 -9.29 17.25 9.12
CA LYS A 81 -9.91 18.15 8.15
C LYS A 81 -9.23 18.00 6.79
N ALA A 82 -10.02 17.92 5.72
CA ALA A 82 -9.49 17.80 4.37
C ALA A 82 -8.70 19.04 3.95
N SER A 83 -9.07 20.23 4.46
CA SER A 83 -8.40 21.50 4.20
C SER A 83 -6.93 21.54 4.59
N ASN A 84 -6.51 20.72 5.55
CA ASN A 84 -5.14 20.75 6.10
C ASN A 84 -4.26 19.64 5.49
N VAL A 85 -4.82 18.82 4.60
CA VAL A 85 -4.12 17.67 4.01
C VAL A 85 -2.91 18.15 3.19
N ASP A 86 -3.12 19.13 2.31
CA ASP A 86 -2.08 19.61 1.40
C ASP A 86 -0.92 20.30 2.14
N GLU A 87 -1.24 21.04 3.21
CA GLU A 87 -0.24 21.67 4.07
C GLU A 87 0.68 20.63 4.73
N VAL A 88 0.10 19.63 5.39
CA VAL A 88 0.86 18.56 6.05
C VAL A 88 1.75 17.80 5.06
N LEU A 89 1.26 17.59 3.85
CA LEU A 89 2.00 16.92 2.79
C LEU A 89 3.15 17.73 2.23
N SER A 90 2.90 19.03 2.03
CA SER A 90 3.93 19.96 1.59
C SER A 90 5.06 20.02 2.62
N GLU A 91 4.73 20.12 3.91
CA GLU A 91 5.73 20.07 4.98
C GLU A 91 6.46 18.73 5.07
N TYR A 92 5.74 17.62 4.92
CA TYR A 92 6.32 16.28 4.91
C TYR A 92 7.35 16.13 3.79
N SER A 93 6.98 16.50 2.56
CA SER A 93 7.85 16.48 1.39
C SER A 93 9.06 17.40 1.55
N THR A 94 8.84 18.65 2.01
CA THR A 94 9.90 19.63 2.24
C THR A 94 10.91 19.14 3.28
N THR A 95 10.43 18.51 4.35
CA THR A 95 11.29 17.95 5.40
C THR A 95 12.18 16.83 4.85
N ILE A 96 11.61 15.93 4.04
CA ILE A 96 12.36 14.84 3.41
C ILE A 96 13.41 15.39 2.45
N ASN A 97 13.05 16.35 1.59
CA ASN A 97 13.98 16.95 0.65
C ASN A 97 15.11 17.72 1.36
N GLY A 98 14.78 18.46 2.43
CA GLY A 98 15.78 19.18 3.24
C GLY A 98 16.75 18.24 3.98
N SER A 99 16.29 17.05 4.39
CA SER A 99 17.14 16.06 5.07
C SER A 99 18.26 15.48 4.19
N LYS A 100 18.15 15.60 2.85
CA LYS A 100 19.22 15.17 1.92
C LYS A 100 20.43 16.10 1.92
N CYS A 101 20.21 17.38 2.23
CA CYS A 101 21.24 18.42 2.10
C CYS A 101 22.13 18.54 3.35
N THR A 102 21.77 17.87 4.45
CA THR A 102 22.56 17.89 5.69
C THR A 102 23.54 16.72 5.71
N GLN A 103 24.84 17.02 5.71
CA GLN A 103 25.94 16.05 5.78
C GLN A 103 26.14 15.49 7.21
N ASP A 104 25.47 16.06 8.21
CA ASP A 104 25.56 15.59 9.59
C ASP A 104 24.81 14.27 9.80
N LYS A 105 25.55 13.19 10.05
CA LYS A 105 24.98 11.87 10.40
C LYS A 105 24.09 11.89 11.66
N ASN A 106 24.20 12.95 12.48
CA ASN A 106 23.38 13.16 13.67
C ASN A 106 22.15 14.05 13.46
N SER A 107 21.91 14.56 12.25
CA SER A 107 20.72 15.35 11.95
C SER A 107 19.48 14.48 11.65
N CYS A 108 18.34 15.15 11.50
CA CYS A 108 17.09 14.57 11.02
C CYS A 108 17.29 13.93 9.64
N ASN A 109 17.08 12.62 9.53
CA ASN A 109 17.30 11.84 8.31
C ASN A 109 16.01 11.61 7.50
N GLY A 110 14.95 12.40 7.76
CA GLY A 110 13.70 12.38 7.02
C GLY A 110 12.46 12.55 7.90
N ALA A 111 11.35 11.93 7.51
CA ALA A 111 10.07 12.12 8.19
C ALA A 111 9.29 10.81 8.38
N LEU A 112 8.46 10.77 9.42
CA LEU A 112 7.52 9.69 9.73
C LEU A 112 6.10 10.25 9.67
N LEU A 113 5.26 9.71 8.81
CA LEU A 113 3.85 10.08 8.69
C LEU A 113 2.95 8.98 9.26
N PHE A 114 2.17 9.31 10.29
CA PHE A 114 1.07 8.47 10.76
C PHE A 114 -0.18 8.75 9.93
N SER A 115 -0.66 7.72 9.23
CA SER A 115 -1.83 7.78 8.35
C SER A 115 -2.80 6.65 8.66
N VAL A 116 -4.04 6.77 8.19
CA VAL A 116 -5.09 5.78 8.37
C VAL A 116 -5.42 5.11 7.04
N VAL A 117 -5.58 3.79 7.05
CA VAL A 117 -6.03 3.04 5.89
C VAL A 117 -7.44 3.49 5.50
N GLY A 118 -7.65 3.90 4.24
CA GLY A 118 -8.92 4.47 3.79
C GLY A 118 -9.19 5.87 4.36
N GLY A 119 -8.18 6.50 4.99
CA GLY A 119 -8.21 7.90 5.38
C GLY A 119 -8.01 8.84 4.19
N LYS A 120 -8.22 10.13 4.44
CA LYS A 120 -8.15 11.22 3.45
C LYS A 120 -6.80 11.27 2.75
N LEU A 121 -5.70 11.16 3.51
CA LEU A 121 -4.35 11.13 2.93
C LEU A 121 -4.12 9.89 2.08
N SER A 122 -4.67 8.76 2.52
CA SER A 122 -4.52 7.48 1.84
C SER A 122 -5.42 7.32 0.61
N GLU A 123 -6.35 8.24 0.32
CA GLU A 123 -7.20 8.18 -0.89
C GLU A 123 -6.70 9.12 -2.01
N GLY A 124 -6.07 10.23 -1.67
CA GLY A 124 -5.66 11.24 -2.66
C GLY A 124 -4.19 11.16 -3.09
N LEU A 125 -3.30 10.64 -2.23
CA LEU A 125 -1.87 10.82 -2.41
C LEU A 125 -1.14 9.58 -2.94
N ASN A 126 -0.03 9.85 -3.65
CA ASN A 126 0.99 8.89 -4.04
C ASN A 126 2.30 9.21 -3.29
N PHE A 127 2.86 8.23 -2.60
CA PHE A 127 4.13 8.35 -1.86
C PHE A 127 5.26 7.76 -2.71
N SER A 128 5.63 8.44 -3.79
CA SER A 128 6.70 7.99 -4.68
C SER A 128 8.09 8.33 -4.14
N ASP A 129 9.06 7.51 -4.52
CA ASP A 129 10.47 7.74 -4.26
C ASP A 129 10.78 7.92 -2.76
N ASP A 130 11.40 9.05 -2.41
CA ASP A 130 11.82 9.34 -1.05
C ASP A 130 10.66 9.65 -0.11
N LEU A 131 9.46 9.89 -0.62
CA LEU A 131 8.27 10.12 0.20
C LEU A 131 7.79 8.83 0.90
N GLY A 132 8.20 7.65 0.41
CA GLY A 132 7.66 6.37 0.85
C GLY A 132 8.66 5.22 0.86
N ARG A 133 9.94 5.43 1.22
CA ARG A 133 10.98 4.38 1.25
C ARG A 133 10.66 3.21 2.16
N CYS A 134 9.87 3.44 3.20
CA CYS A 134 9.26 2.36 3.96
C CYS A 134 7.79 2.64 4.22
N VAL A 135 6.98 1.61 4.03
CA VAL A 135 5.57 1.62 4.38
C VAL A 135 5.31 0.57 5.42
N ILE A 136 4.68 0.97 6.52
CA ILE A 136 4.38 0.11 7.65
C ILE A 136 2.85 -0.01 7.74
N LEU A 137 2.33 -1.22 7.66
CA LEU A 137 0.91 -1.51 7.88
C LEU A 137 0.75 -2.15 9.26
N VAL A 138 0.12 -1.44 10.18
CA VAL A 138 -0.13 -1.93 11.55
C VAL A 138 -1.42 -2.75 11.58
N GLY A 139 -1.28 -4.06 11.71
CA GLY A 139 -2.41 -4.98 11.76
C GLY A 139 -3.11 -5.17 10.41
N LEU A 140 -4.30 -5.78 10.49
CA LEU A 140 -5.22 -5.95 9.39
C LEU A 140 -6.43 -5.00 9.59
N PRO A 141 -6.72 -4.09 8.64
CA PRO A 141 -7.79 -3.10 8.72
C PRO A 141 -9.16 -3.72 8.41
N TYR A 142 -9.54 -4.73 9.20
CA TYR A 142 -10.85 -5.35 9.06
C TYR A 142 -11.97 -4.35 9.40
N PRO A 143 -13.06 -4.32 8.61
CA PRO A 143 -14.20 -3.48 8.91
C PRO A 143 -14.90 -3.95 10.19
N ASN A 144 -15.69 -3.08 10.80
CA ASN A 144 -16.38 -3.39 12.03
C ASN A 144 -17.49 -4.44 11.79
N MET A 145 -17.29 -5.67 12.30
CA MET A 145 -18.30 -6.75 12.25
C MET A 145 -19.63 -6.40 12.92
N LYS A 146 -19.67 -5.36 13.77
CA LYS A 146 -20.91 -4.90 14.43
C LYS A 146 -21.77 -3.98 13.56
N SER A 147 -21.31 -3.62 12.35
CA SER A 147 -22.13 -2.84 11.42
C SER A 147 -23.32 -3.69 10.94
N PRO A 148 -24.57 -3.22 11.10
CA PRO A 148 -25.75 -3.99 10.69
C PRO A 148 -25.77 -4.26 9.18
N GLU A 149 -25.34 -3.30 8.37
CA GLU A 149 -25.24 -3.44 6.91
C GLU A 149 -24.27 -4.55 6.51
N LEU A 150 -23.12 -4.64 7.20
CA LEU A 150 -22.12 -5.66 6.94
C LEU A 150 -22.59 -7.05 7.39
N GLN A 151 -23.25 -7.12 8.55
CA GLN A 151 -23.82 -8.38 9.05
C GLN A 151 -24.87 -8.92 8.07
N GLU A 152 -25.78 -8.07 7.62
CA GLU A 152 -26.81 -8.45 6.66
C GLU A 152 -26.19 -8.92 5.34
N LYS A 153 -25.18 -8.19 4.84
CA LYS A 153 -24.47 -8.59 3.62
C LYS A 153 -23.78 -9.95 3.79
N ILE A 154 -23.13 -10.20 4.93
CA ILE A 154 -22.48 -11.48 5.24
C ILE A 154 -23.52 -12.61 5.29
N ASN A 155 -24.64 -12.39 5.97
CA ASN A 155 -25.73 -13.36 6.09
C ASN A 155 -26.29 -13.71 4.71
N TYR A 156 -26.61 -12.70 3.89
CA TYR A 156 -27.08 -12.87 2.53
C TYR A 156 -26.09 -13.63 1.64
N LEU A 157 -24.79 -13.37 1.74
CA LEU A 157 -23.79 -14.12 0.97
C LEU A 157 -23.68 -15.57 1.42
N ASN A 158 -23.84 -15.82 2.72
CA ASN A 158 -23.84 -17.18 3.27
C ASN A 158 -25.09 -17.98 2.86
N THR A 159 -26.25 -17.36 2.62
CA THR A 159 -27.42 -18.06 2.08
C THR A 159 -27.21 -18.53 0.65
N LYS A 160 -26.45 -17.76 -0.17
CA LYS A 160 -26.10 -18.17 -1.55
C LYS A 160 -25.06 -19.28 -1.60
N LYS A 161 -24.01 -19.17 -0.77
CA LYS A 161 -22.95 -20.17 -0.68
C LYS A 161 -22.27 -20.09 0.69
N PRO A 162 -22.28 -21.18 1.48
CA PRO A 162 -21.62 -21.21 2.78
C PRO A 162 -20.16 -20.76 2.70
N GLY A 163 -19.74 -19.89 3.63
CA GLY A 163 -18.37 -19.35 3.71
C GLY A 163 -18.11 -18.11 2.85
N SER A 164 -19.02 -17.74 1.93
CA SER A 164 -18.87 -16.54 1.10
C SER A 164 -18.87 -15.24 1.90
N GLY A 165 -19.59 -15.19 3.03
CA GLY A 165 -19.60 -14.04 3.92
C GLY A 165 -18.22 -13.82 4.59
N LYS A 166 -17.56 -14.89 5.05
CA LYS A 166 -16.20 -14.83 5.59
C LYS A 166 -15.20 -14.36 4.53
N LEU A 167 -15.29 -14.91 3.33
CA LEU A 167 -14.44 -14.51 2.20
C LEU A 167 -14.66 -13.04 1.83
N HIS A 168 -15.91 -12.57 1.81
CA HIS A 168 -16.22 -11.16 1.56
C HIS A 168 -15.59 -10.24 2.61
N TYR A 169 -15.71 -10.60 3.89
CA TYR A 169 -15.12 -9.84 4.99
C TYR A 169 -13.59 -9.72 4.87
N GLU A 170 -12.93 -10.83 4.51
CA GLU A 170 -11.48 -10.84 4.27
C GLU A 170 -11.09 -10.04 3.03
N ASN A 171 -11.86 -10.13 1.95
CA ASN A 171 -11.63 -9.36 0.73
C ASN A 171 -11.74 -7.85 0.97
N LEU A 172 -12.67 -7.39 1.82
CA LEU A 172 -12.75 -5.98 2.20
C LEU A 172 -11.46 -5.51 2.89
N CYS A 173 -10.95 -6.29 3.84
CA CYS A 173 -9.70 -6.01 4.53
C CYS A 173 -8.51 -5.96 3.55
N MET A 174 -8.37 -6.98 2.70
CA MET A 174 -7.24 -7.10 1.78
C MET A 174 -7.31 -6.07 0.64
N LYS A 175 -8.51 -5.65 0.23
CA LYS A 175 -8.70 -4.52 -0.70
C LYS A 175 -8.10 -3.24 -0.12
N ALA A 176 -8.37 -2.94 1.15
CA ALA A 176 -7.84 -1.77 1.83
C ALA A 176 -6.30 -1.83 1.97
N VAL A 177 -5.76 -2.99 2.37
CA VAL A 177 -4.31 -3.25 2.42
C VAL A 177 -3.64 -3.02 1.07
N ASN A 178 -4.19 -3.62 0.01
CA ASN A 178 -3.61 -3.56 -1.33
C ASN A 178 -3.67 -2.13 -1.90
N GLN A 179 -4.70 -1.36 -1.56
CA GLN A 179 -4.78 0.05 -1.92
C GLN A 179 -3.69 0.89 -1.23
N SER A 180 -3.44 0.67 0.07
CA SER A 180 -2.37 1.36 0.78
C SER A 180 -0.99 1.02 0.20
N ILE A 181 -0.74 -0.24 -0.14
CA ILE A 181 0.54 -0.66 -0.72
C ILE A 181 0.74 -0.09 -2.13
N GLY A 182 -0.30 -0.15 -2.96
CA GLY A 182 -0.23 0.36 -4.35
C GLY A 182 0.04 1.86 -4.45
N ARG A 183 -0.11 2.61 -3.36
CA ARG A 183 0.21 4.05 -3.31
C ARG A 183 1.67 4.37 -3.02
N ALA A 184 2.42 3.39 -2.55
CA ALA A 184 3.81 3.58 -2.15
C ALA A 184 4.83 2.90 -3.06
N VAL A 185 4.37 2.11 -4.03
CA VAL A 185 5.22 1.50 -5.05
C VAL A 185 4.58 1.79 -6.40
N ARG A 186 5.18 2.71 -7.17
CA ARG A 186 4.51 3.27 -8.36
C ARG A 186 5.14 2.85 -9.69
N HIS A 187 6.46 2.75 -9.77
CA HIS A 187 7.14 2.46 -11.03
C HIS A 187 8.33 1.53 -10.84
N LYS A 188 8.80 0.97 -11.97
CA LYS A 188 9.89 -0.02 -12.03
C LYS A 188 11.20 0.46 -11.40
N ASP A 189 11.42 1.78 -11.43
CA ASP A 189 12.63 2.42 -10.90
C ASP A 189 12.48 2.89 -9.43
N ASP A 190 11.29 2.69 -8.83
CA ASP A 190 11.04 3.04 -7.43
C ASP A 190 11.23 1.82 -6.53
N TYR A 191 11.83 2.04 -5.37
CA TYR A 191 11.95 1.03 -4.33
C TYR A 191 11.29 1.51 -3.04
N SER A 192 10.48 0.63 -2.46
CA SER A 192 9.94 0.79 -1.13
C SER A 192 9.95 -0.55 -0.40
N THR A 193 10.26 -0.49 0.90
CA THR A 193 10.11 -1.65 1.76
C THR A 193 8.77 -1.60 2.48
N VAL A 194 7.91 -2.56 2.16
CA VAL A 194 6.62 -2.74 2.85
C VAL A 194 6.79 -3.68 4.05
N LEU A 195 6.46 -3.21 5.25
CA LEU A 195 6.40 -3.97 6.50
C LEU A 195 4.93 -4.22 6.85
N LEU A 196 4.50 -5.47 6.84
CA LEU A 196 3.17 -5.91 7.23
C LEU A 196 3.24 -6.42 8.67
N LEU A 197 2.80 -5.63 9.65
CA LEU A 197 2.95 -5.92 11.08
C LEU A 197 1.71 -6.63 11.61
N ASP A 198 1.69 -7.96 11.55
CA ASP A 198 0.73 -8.82 12.22
C ASP A 198 1.12 -10.27 11.97
N GLN A 199 0.94 -11.15 12.95
CA GLN A 199 1.13 -12.58 12.77
C GLN A 199 0.24 -13.16 11.66
N ARG A 200 -0.95 -12.60 11.44
CA ARG A 200 -1.91 -13.10 10.43
C ARG A 200 -1.40 -12.95 9.00
N TYR A 201 -0.47 -12.03 8.73
CA TYR A 201 0.18 -11.94 7.41
C TYR A 201 1.07 -13.14 7.08
N SER A 202 1.38 -14.03 8.03
CA SER A 202 2.05 -15.31 7.76
C SER A 202 1.11 -16.37 7.20
N GLN A 203 -0.21 -16.18 7.30
CA GLN A 203 -1.19 -17.18 6.89
C GLN A 203 -1.27 -17.27 5.36
N PRO A 204 -1.25 -18.48 4.77
CA PRO A 204 -1.20 -18.65 3.31
C PRO A 204 -2.35 -17.96 2.57
N HIS A 205 -3.56 -17.95 3.13
CA HIS A 205 -4.73 -17.33 2.49
C HIS A 205 -4.62 -15.79 2.45
N ILE A 206 -4.10 -15.16 3.51
CA ILE A 206 -3.84 -13.72 3.54
C ILE A 206 -2.74 -13.35 2.53
N GLN A 207 -1.68 -14.14 2.44
CA GLN A 207 -0.63 -13.90 1.43
C GLN A 207 -1.15 -14.10 0.01
N ALA A 208 -2.02 -15.09 -0.21
CA ALA A 208 -2.68 -15.32 -1.49
C ALA A 208 -3.63 -14.18 -1.89
N ALA A 209 -4.07 -13.34 -0.95
CA ALA A 209 -4.90 -12.16 -1.22
C ALA A 209 -4.09 -10.88 -1.52
N LEU A 210 -2.76 -10.89 -1.35
CA LEU A 210 -1.89 -9.78 -1.76
C LEU A 210 -1.82 -9.67 -3.30
N PRO A 211 -1.32 -8.57 -3.89
CA PRO A 211 -1.20 -8.44 -5.34
C PRO A 211 -0.16 -9.42 -5.89
N SER A 212 -0.42 -10.00 -7.07
CA SER A 212 0.46 -11.00 -7.70
C SER A 212 1.90 -10.52 -7.91
N TRP A 213 2.10 -9.22 -8.11
CA TRP A 213 3.43 -8.61 -8.27
C TRP A 213 4.22 -8.49 -6.95
N ILE A 214 3.55 -8.50 -5.79
CA ILE A 214 4.20 -8.44 -4.47
C ILE A 214 4.48 -9.83 -3.93
N ARG A 215 3.55 -10.78 -4.14
CA ARG A 215 3.59 -12.13 -3.55
C ARG A 215 4.97 -12.81 -3.63
N PRO A 216 5.68 -12.82 -4.78
CA PRO A 216 6.99 -13.48 -4.88
C PRO A 216 8.06 -12.87 -3.97
N SER A 217 7.90 -11.60 -3.62
CA SER A 217 8.82 -10.82 -2.80
C SER A 217 8.46 -10.83 -1.31
N VAL A 218 7.33 -11.45 -0.94
CA VAL A 218 6.90 -11.53 0.46
C VAL A 218 7.76 -12.55 1.20
N GLN A 219 8.44 -12.07 2.23
CA GLN A 219 9.19 -12.90 3.16
C GLN A 219 8.58 -12.78 4.54
N THR A 220 8.29 -13.92 5.16
CA THR A 220 7.77 -13.99 6.53
C THR A 220 8.94 -14.00 7.50
N GLN A 221 9.00 -12.99 8.36
CA GLN A 221 10.02 -12.83 9.38
C GLN A 221 9.46 -13.25 10.74
N VAL A 222 10.01 -14.35 11.27
CA VAL A 222 9.66 -14.92 12.58
C VAL A 222 10.55 -14.41 13.72
N LYS A 223 11.61 -13.68 13.39
CA LYS A 223 12.51 -13.03 14.35
C LYS A 223 12.75 -11.58 13.93
N PHE A 224 12.82 -10.68 14.90
CA PHE A 224 13.00 -9.25 14.63
C PHE A 224 14.40 -8.90 14.10
N GLY A 225 15.46 -9.50 14.65
CA GLY A 225 16.84 -9.24 14.25
C GLY A 225 17.12 -9.47 12.75
N PRO A 226 16.78 -10.65 12.19
CA PRO A 226 16.92 -10.91 10.75
C PRO A 226 16.12 -9.94 9.86
N MET A 227 14.90 -9.57 10.27
CA MET A 227 14.11 -8.55 9.57
C MET A 227 14.85 -7.22 9.50
N LEU A 228 15.41 -6.79 10.63
CA LEU A 228 16.18 -5.54 10.71
C LEU A 228 17.44 -5.61 9.84
N GLY A 229 18.15 -6.74 9.86
CA GLY A 229 19.30 -6.97 8.99
C GLY A 229 18.97 -6.91 7.50
N GLN A 230 17.81 -7.42 7.09
CA GLN A 230 17.33 -7.28 5.71
C GLN A 230 16.97 -5.82 5.37
N LEU A 231 16.37 -5.09 6.31
CA LEU A 231 16.06 -3.68 6.14
C LEU A 231 17.33 -2.84 5.94
N VAL A 232 18.36 -3.09 6.75
CA VAL A 232 19.68 -2.45 6.61
C VAL A 232 20.31 -2.80 5.27
N LYS A 233 20.35 -4.08 4.88
CA LYS A 233 20.91 -4.50 3.58
C LYS A 233 20.23 -3.79 2.41
N ARG A 234 18.91 -3.66 2.46
CA ARG A 234 18.13 -2.95 1.43
C ARG A 234 18.35 -1.44 1.48
N GLY A 235 18.44 -0.83 2.67
CA GLY A 235 18.72 0.61 2.80
C GLY A 235 20.13 1.00 2.38
N VAL A 236 21.14 0.18 2.71
CA VAL A 236 22.56 0.42 2.40
C VAL A 236 22.86 0.17 0.92
N ALA A 237 22.33 -0.89 0.33
CA ALA A 237 22.52 -1.17 -1.10
C ALA A 237 21.93 -0.08 -2.02
N LEU A 238 21.03 0.74 -1.52
CA LEU A 238 20.27 1.73 -2.30
C LEU A 238 20.63 3.18 -1.97
N GLY A 239 21.53 3.41 -1.00
CA GLY A 239 22.09 4.72 -0.63
C GLY A 239 23.48 5.02 -1.20
N GLY A 240 24.12 4.04 -1.86
CA GLY A 240 25.41 4.20 -2.54
C GLY A 240 25.24 4.61 -3.99
N GLY A 241 25.18 5.91 -4.26
CA GLY A 241 25.34 6.43 -5.62
C GLY A 241 26.78 6.23 -6.10
N GLY A 242 26.98 5.30 -7.03
CA GLY A 242 28.18 5.18 -7.86
C GLY A 242 28.88 3.83 -7.81
N GLY A 243 28.75 3.04 -8.88
CA GLY A 243 29.63 1.91 -9.18
C GLY A 243 28.96 0.54 -9.20
N ALA A 244 28.87 -0.01 -10.42
CA ALA A 244 28.43 -1.35 -10.80
C ALA A 244 28.65 -2.49 -9.77
N GLY A 245 27.61 -3.32 -9.64
CA GLY A 245 27.63 -4.59 -8.94
C GLY A 245 26.22 -5.18 -8.92
N ASP A 246 25.82 -5.79 -10.05
CA ASP A 246 24.52 -6.42 -10.24
C ASP A 246 24.16 -7.38 -9.09
N VAL A 247 23.17 -6.98 -8.28
CA VAL A 247 22.35 -7.93 -7.54
C VAL A 247 20.98 -7.91 -8.22
N PRO A 248 20.58 -8.97 -8.92
CA PRO A 248 19.33 -8.97 -9.64
C PRO A 248 18.17 -8.91 -8.63
N LEU A 249 17.43 -7.79 -8.64
CA LEU A 249 16.04 -7.80 -8.25
C LEU A 249 15.33 -8.78 -9.22
N PRO A 250 14.52 -9.75 -8.75
CA PRO A 250 13.73 -10.57 -9.64
C PRO A 250 12.52 -9.75 -10.12
N ILE A 251 12.78 -8.74 -10.95
CA ILE A 251 11.79 -8.03 -11.74
C ILE A 251 12.33 -7.93 -13.17
N THR A 252 12.53 -9.08 -13.80
CA THR A 252 12.58 -9.20 -15.26
C THR A 252 11.41 -10.05 -15.72
N LYS A 253 10.24 -9.41 -15.78
CA LYS A 253 9.28 -9.71 -16.83
C LYS A 253 8.85 -8.40 -17.46
N THR A 254 9.59 -8.01 -18.48
CA THR A 254 9.16 -7.08 -19.51
C THR A 254 7.81 -7.57 -20.05
N CYS A 255 6.74 -6.81 -19.84
CA CYS A 255 5.51 -6.98 -20.62
C CYS A 255 5.80 -6.49 -22.04
N HIS A 256 6.29 -7.38 -22.91
CA HIS A 256 6.26 -7.14 -24.34
C HIS A 256 4.85 -7.44 -24.85
N THR A 257 4.03 -6.41 -25.03
CA THR A 257 2.94 -6.49 -26.00
C THR A 257 3.56 -6.27 -27.38
N HIS A 258 3.82 -7.36 -28.11
CA HIS A 258 4.13 -7.27 -29.54
C HIS A 258 2.87 -6.82 -30.28
N PHE A 259 2.85 -5.56 -30.70
CA PHE A 259 1.96 -5.09 -31.76
C PHE A 259 2.74 -5.13 -33.08
N HIS A 260 2.45 -6.12 -33.92
CA HIS A 260 2.82 -6.05 -35.33
C HIS A 260 1.93 -5.02 -36.01
N SER A 261 2.48 -3.85 -36.34
CA SER A 261 1.84 -2.93 -37.29
C SER A 261 2.38 -3.24 -38.68
N ARG A 262 1.51 -3.73 -39.57
CA ARG A 262 1.74 -3.70 -41.02
C ARG A 262 1.29 -2.33 -41.54
N ASP A 263 2.14 -1.80 -42.42
CA ASP A 263 1.90 -0.82 -43.49
C ASP A 263 1.55 0.65 -43.16
N GLY A 264 2.44 1.54 -43.60
CA GLY A 264 2.09 2.50 -44.67
C GLY A 264 1.72 3.94 -44.31
N ALA A 265 2.69 4.84 -44.56
CA ALA A 265 2.56 6.20 -45.11
C ALA A 265 1.75 7.32 -44.38
N GLU A 266 2.52 8.30 -43.92
CA GLU A 266 2.41 9.74 -44.23
C GLU A 266 1.23 10.62 -43.72
N ASN A 267 1.61 11.60 -42.89
CA ASN A 267 1.31 13.05 -42.98
C ASN A 267 0.67 13.74 -41.75
N LYS A 268 1.13 14.98 -41.56
CA LYS A 268 1.00 15.95 -40.46
C LYS A 268 -0.41 16.16 -39.89
N ARG A 269 -0.51 16.34 -38.56
CA ARG A 269 -0.85 17.63 -37.90
C ARG A 269 -0.95 17.49 -36.37
N ARG A 270 -0.40 18.49 -35.69
CA ARG A 270 -0.54 18.76 -34.24
C ARG A 270 -2.00 19.13 -33.94
N VAL A 271 -2.65 18.41 -33.02
CA VAL A 271 -3.76 18.93 -32.22
C VAL A 271 -3.58 18.43 -30.78
N THR A 272 -3.41 19.39 -29.88
CA THR A 272 -3.38 19.22 -28.43
C THR A 272 -4.75 18.79 -27.91
N GLY A 273 -4.81 17.69 -27.16
CA GLY A 273 -5.99 17.29 -26.41
C GLY A 273 -5.60 16.44 -25.20
N LEU A 274 -5.85 16.95 -23.99
CA LEU A 274 -5.75 16.18 -22.75
C LEU A 274 -6.74 15.01 -22.80
N TYR A 275 -6.24 13.77 -22.80
CA TYR A 275 -7.05 12.60 -22.50
C TYR A 275 -6.76 12.12 -21.07
N VAL A 276 -7.76 12.30 -20.20
CA VAL A 276 -7.81 11.68 -18.88
C VAL A 276 -8.18 10.20 -19.07
N ASN A 277 -7.17 9.32 -19.09
CA ASN A 277 -7.43 7.89 -19.09
C ASN A 277 -7.83 7.42 -17.67
N ARG A 278 -9.15 7.28 -17.45
CA ARG A 278 -9.69 6.44 -16.37
C ARG A 278 -9.27 4.99 -16.65
N VAL A 279 -8.27 4.51 -15.92
CA VAL A 279 -7.98 3.07 -15.84
C VAL A 279 -9.10 2.43 -15.02
N THR A 280 -10.08 1.84 -15.69
CA THR A 280 -11.02 0.90 -15.08
C THR A 280 -10.26 -0.37 -14.73
N ALA A 281 -10.06 -0.58 -13.44
CA ALA A 281 -9.27 -1.68 -12.96
C ALA A 281 -10.04 -3.02 -12.98
N PRO A 282 -9.34 -4.16 -13.14
CA PRO A 282 -9.95 -5.49 -13.39
C PRO A 282 -10.90 -6.01 -12.30
N TRP A 283 -10.84 -5.48 -11.07
CA TRP A 283 -11.73 -5.91 -9.98
C TRP A 283 -13.20 -5.60 -10.22
N ARG A 284 -13.52 -4.58 -11.04
CA ARG A 284 -14.91 -4.19 -11.34
C ARG A 284 -15.64 -5.23 -12.20
N MET A 285 -14.91 -6.03 -12.97
CA MET A 285 -15.48 -7.12 -13.79
C MET A 285 -15.80 -8.36 -12.95
N ALA A 286 -15.04 -8.63 -11.89
CA ALA A 286 -15.34 -9.72 -10.96
C ALA A 286 -16.59 -9.46 -10.11
N GLU A 287 -16.89 -8.19 -9.83
CA GLU A 287 -18.08 -7.74 -9.10
C GLU A 287 -19.36 -7.92 -9.94
N LEU A 288 -19.31 -7.58 -11.24
CA LEU A 288 -20.43 -7.77 -12.18
C LEU A 288 -20.78 -9.24 -12.42
N SER A 289 -19.78 -10.13 -12.43
CA SER A 289 -19.98 -11.57 -12.62
C SER A 289 -20.67 -12.23 -11.40
N ALA A 290 -20.43 -11.72 -10.19
CA ALA A 290 -21.08 -12.19 -8.96
C ALA A 290 -22.51 -11.64 -8.79
N GLU A 291 -22.82 -10.47 -9.36
CA GLU A 291 -24.15 -9.86 -9.31
C GLU A 291 -25.16 -10.51 -10.28
N HIS A 292 -24.72 -11.08 -11.41
CA HIS A 292 -25.60 -11.57 -12.47
C HIS A 292 -25.75 -13.10 -12.57
N GLY A 293 -25.17 -13.88 -11.65
CA GLY A 293 -25.48 -15.32 -11.53
C GLY A 293 -25.14 -16.19 -12.74
N TRP A 294 -24.10 -15.86 -13.52
CA TRP A 294 -23.69 -16.69 -14.66
C TRP A 294 -22.84 -17.88 -14.18
N GLY A 295 -23.50 -19.03 -14.04
CA GLY A 295 -22.85 -20.32 -13.92
C GLY A 295 -22.49 -20.90 -15.28
N ARG A 296 -21.27 -21.44 -15.36
CA ARG A 296 -20.66 -22.32 -16.38
C ARG A 296 -19.67 -21.68 -17.36
N SER A 297 -18.51 -22.36 -17.43
CA SER A 297 -17.45 -22.40 -18.44
C SER A 297 -17.55 -21.43 -19.63
N LEU A 298 -16.63 -20.47 -19.70
CA LEU A 298 -16.34 -19.72 -20.92
C LEU A 298 -15.27 -20.46 -21.74
N PRO A 299 -15.46 -20.70 -23.06
CA PRO A 299 -14.41 -21.15 -23.96
C PRO A 299 -13.47 -19.97 -24.31
N PRO A 300 -12.27 -20.23 -24.86
CA PRO A 300 -11.32 -19.15 -25.15
C PRO A 300 -11.82 -18.27 -26.30
N PHE A 301 -11.66 -16.96 -26.07
CA PHE A 301 -11.82 -15.81 -26.96
C PHE A 301 -12.08 -16.08 -28.45
N THR A 302 -13.30 -15.74 -28.89
CA THR A 302 -13.59 -15.36 -30.28
C THR A 302 -14.00 -13.89 -30.29
N THR A 303 -13.28 -13.09 -31.08
CA THR A 303 -13.54 -11.66 -31.29
C THR A 303 -14.91 -11.45 -31.94
N ILE A 304 -15.86 -10.86 -31.21
CA ILE A 304 -17.09 -10.33 -31.82
C ILE A 304 -16.85 -8.84 -32.10
N SER A 305 -16.68 -8.51 -33.38
CA SER A 305 -16.75 -7.13 -33.85
C SER A 305 -18.23 -6.75 -33.97
N GLN A 306 -18.71 -5.85 -33.09
CA GLN A 306 -19.98 -5.16 -33.32
C GLN A 306 -19.67 -3.85 -34.06
N TYR A 307 -20.06 -3.80 -35.32
CA TYR A 307 -20.05 -2.59 -36.14
C TYR A 307 -21.04 -1.57 -35.57
N TYR A 308 -20.55 -0.38 -35.22
CA TYR A 308 -21.39 0.80 -34.98
C TYR A 308 -21.37 1.66 -36.25
N THR A 309 -22.49 1.73 -36.96
CA THR A 309 -22.69 2.58 -38.14
C THR A 309 -23.02 4.02 -37.72
N PRO A 310 -22.27 5.05 -38.15
CA PRO A 310 -22.64 6.44 -37.91
C PRO A 310 -23.76 6.89 -38.88
N PRO A 311 -24.57 7.91 -38.52
CA PRO A 311 -25.69 8.36 -39.33
C PRO A 311 -25.25 9.09 -40.60
N ARG A 312 -25.94 8.79 -41.71
CA ARG A 312 -25.74 9.45 -43.01
C ARG A 312 -26.26 10.90 -42.98
N THR A 313 -25.40 11.84 -43.31
CA THR A 313 -25.79 13.18 -43.78
C THR A 313 -26.31 13.08 -45.21
N GLY A 314 -27.56 13.50 -45.45
CA GLY A 314 -28.16 13.58 -46.79
C GLY A 314 -27.66 14.80 -47.58
N PRO A 315 -27.74 14.79 -48.93
CA PRO A 315 -27.19 15.85 -49.75
C PRO A 315 -28.16 17.03 -49.95
N SER A 316 -27.55 18.20 -50.06
CA SER A 316 -28.12 19.47 -50.50
C SER A 316 -28.66 19.42 -51.94
N ARG A 317 -29.87 19.96 -52.12
CA ARG A 317 -30.27 20.78 -53.27
C ARG A 317 -30.91 22.05 -52.74
#